data_AF-A0AAV0SV68-F1
#
_entry.id   AF-A0AAV0SV68-F1
#
_cell.length_a   1.000
_cell.length_b   1.000
_cell.length_c   1.000
_cell.angle_alpha   90.00
_cell.angle_beta   90.00
_cell.angle_gamma   90.00
#
_symmetry.space_group_name_H-M   'P 1'
#
loop_
_entity.id
_entity.type
_entity.pdbx_description
1 polymer ?
#
loop_
_entity_poly.entity_id
_entity_poly.type
_entity_poly.pdbx_seq_one_letter_code
_entity_poly.pdbx_strand_id
1 'polypeptide(L)'
;MVFAVAKDAAELQFFSEEISTLKLFLRQTQLHTATSWELRDAVLKALGASAANSTGTVLTRRSVFLGTLQTVCETLHVAMPSSGSDGQVGSLNDETVEMLHSLLGVFVHEPASDNEDGQSASEDADDDEPEGSVDISAAICGLLVVCKGSMFEKLQCCASLMNDDDDDKNAGEGEDKNEKAACETVKVKTIKSSLTCFLMAFYGISSSLSAEIARYSADLGADAVLQSYAESSTDAADLNSDTAVSLRAFSDWFSESGYPSHSWLELAELNHWPAAVNVCGSNGLPDDLN
;
A
#
# COMPACT_ATOMS: atom_id res chain seq x y z
N MET A 1 -12.95 -18.73 0.42
CA MET A 1 -12.97 -17.89 -0.78
C MET A 1 -13.60 -16.58 -0.39
N VAL A 2 -12.89 -15.49 -0.59
CA VAL A 2 -13.37 -14.14 -0.22
C VAL A 2 -13.41 -13.32 -1.48
N PHE A 3 -14.54 -12.66 -1.68
CA PHE A 3 -14.85 -11.88 -2.86
C PHE A 3 -14.99 -10.43 -2.45
N ALA A 4 -14.25 -9.56 -3.11
CA ALA A 4 -14.59 -8.15 -3.20
C ALA A 4 -14.62 -7.76 -4.67
N VAL A 5 -15.60 -6.94 -5.04
CA VAL A 5 -15.73 -6.42 -6.40
C VAL A 5 -15.43 -4.93 -6.33
N ALA A 6 -14.37 -4.52 -6.99
CA ALA A 6 -14.16 -3.11 -7.29
C ALA A 6 -14.97 -2.78 -8.55
N LYS A 7 -15.82 -1.76 -8.45
CA LYS A 7 -16.62 -1.30 -9.60
C LYS A 7 -15.67 -0.92 -10.74
N ASP A 8 -16.00 -1.36 -11.95
CA ASP A 8 -15.21 -1.13 -13.18
C ASP A 8 -13.78 -1.73 -13.17
N ALA A 9 -13.46 -2.59 -12.20
CA ALA A 9 -12.18 -3.27 -12.09
C ALA A 9 -12.33 -4.80 -12.08
N ALA A 10 -11.21 -5.51 -12.18
CA ALA A 10 -11.18 -6.97 -12.10
C ALA A 10 -11.64 -7.47 -10.72
N GLU A 11 -12.29 -8.63 -10.69
CA GLU A 11 -12.74 -9.23 -9.43
C GLU A 11 -11.56 -9.59 -8.53
N LEU A 12 -11.64 -9.22 -7.25
CA LEU A 12 -10.65 -9.61 -6.25
C LEU A 12 -11.07 -10.93 -5.61
N GLN A 13 -10.28 -11.97 -5.86
CA GLN A 13 -10.55 -13.33 -5.40
C GLN A 13 -9.38 -13.83 -4.55
N PHE A 14 -9.65 -14.14 -3.26
CA PHE A 14 -8.69 -14.83 -2.41
C PHE A 14 -9.07 -16.30 -2.28
N PHE A 15 -8.21 -17.19 -2.78
CA PHE A 15 -8.31 -18.63 -2.56
C PHE A 15 -7.72 -19.00 -1.20
N SER A 16 -7.91 -20.27 -0.80
CA SER A 16 -7.46 -20.75 0.51
C SER A 16 -5.94 -20.77 0.65
N GLU A 17 -5.24 -20.94 -0.47
CA GLU A 17 -3.78 -20.97 -0.52
C GLU A 17 -3.21 -19.59 -0.23
N GLU A 18 -3.67 -18.53 -0.93
CA GLU A 18 -3.15 -17.18 -0.69
C GLU A 18 -3.53 -16.69 0.72
N ILE A 19 -4.70 -17.06 1.25
CA ILE A 19 -5.07 -16.79 2.64
C ILE A 19 -4.08 -17.42 3.63
N SER A 20 -3.64 -18.66 3.36
CA SER A 20 -2.72 -19.39 4.22
C SER A 20 -1.31 -18.79 4.15
N THR A 21 -0.84 -18.50 2.94
CA THR A 21 0.44 -17.83 2.69
C THR A 21 0.45 -16.43 3.30
N LEU A 22 -0.64 -15.68 3.19
CA LEU A 22 -0.77 -14.35 3.81
C LEU A 22 -0.71 -14.44 5.33
N LYS A 23 -1.41 -15.40 5.92
CA LYS A 23 -1.36 -15.61 7.36
C LYS A 23 0.06 -15.92 7.84
N LEU A 24 0.79 -16.74 7.08
CA LEU A 24 2.18 -17.06 7.38
C LEU A 24 3.08 -15.84 7.23
N PHE A 25 2.93 -15.10 6.14
CA PHE A 25 3.62 -13.85 5.86
C PHE A 25 3.41 -12.84 7.00
N LEU A 26 2.17 -12.58 7.41
CA LEU A 26 1.88 -11.64 8.50
C LEU A 26 2.46 -12.10 9.85
N ARG A 27 2.48 -13.41 10.12
CA ARG A 27 3.11 -13.97 11.33
C ARG A 27 4.62 -13.84 11.32
N GLN A 28 5.26 -14.04 10.17
CA GLN A 28 6.71 -13.98 10.03
C GLN A 28 7.26 -12.57 9.83
N THR A 29 6.43 -11.61 9.46
CA THR A 29 6.85 -10.22 9.24
C THR A 29 6.40 -9.28 10.35
N GLN A 30 5.38 -9.67 11.12
CA GLN A 30 4.73 -8.86 12.16
C GLN A 30 4.19 -7.51 11.66
N LEU A 31 4.07 -7.32 10.33
CA LEU A 31 3.57 -6.07 9.74
C LEU A 31 2.17 -5.71 10.25
N HIS A 32 1.34 -6.72 10.51
CA HIS A 32 0.02 -6.53 11.12
C HIS A 32 0.03 -5.87 12.50
N THR A 33 1.19 -5.79 13.17
CA THR A 33 1.37 -5.10 14.45
C THR A 33 1.99 -3.71 14.30
N ALA A 34 2.55 -3.39 13.13
CA ALA A 34 3.18 -2.11 12.84
C ALA A 34 2.14 -1.11 12.32
N THR A 35 2.18 0.12 12.82
CA THR A 35 1.43 1.25 12.25
C THR A 35 1.99 1.62 10.88
N SER A 36 1.19 2.31 10.08
CA SER A 36 1.62 2.86 8.80
C SER A 36 2.87 3.74 8.92
N TRP A 37 2.94 4.56 9.98
CA TRP A 37 4.08 5.45 10.24
C TRP A 37 5.35 4.68 10.64
N GLU A 38 5.23 3.67 11.51
CA GLU A 38 6.36 2.82 11.89
C GLU A 38 6.97 2.10 10.68
N LEU A 39 6.14 1.52 9.80
CA LEU A 39 6.61 0.87 8.58
C LEU A 39 7.29 1.89 7.65
N ARG A 40 6.62 3.00 7.37
CA ARG A 40 7.15 4.07 6.52
C ARG A 40 8.52 4.53 7.00
N ASP A 41 8.63 4.91 8.26
CA ASP A 41 9.85 5.48 8.81
C ASP A 41 10.98 4.44 8.82
N ALA A 42 10.67 3.19 9.13
CA ALA A 42 11.65 2.11 9.12
C ALA A 42 12.20 1.85 7.70
N VAL A 43 11.32 1.77 6.68
CA VAL A 43 11.72 1.55 5.28
C VAL A 43 12.52 2.73 4.74
N LEU A 44 12.05 3.97 4.92
CA LEU A 44 12.75 5.16 4.45
C LEU A 44 14.12 5.29 5.11
N LYS A 45 14.20 5.07 6.42
CA LYS A 45 15.48 5.08 7.16
C LYS A 45 16.44 4.01 6.65
N ALA A 46 15.96 2.80 6.38
CA ALA A 46 16.79 1.70 5.91
C ALA A 46 17.29 1.92 4.46
N LEU A 47 16.47 2.56 3.61
CA LEU A 47 16.87 2.97 2.26
C LEU A 47 17.78 4.21 2.24
N GLY A 48 17.98 4.87 3.38
CA GLY A 48 18.65 6.17 3.44
C GLY A 48 17.89 7.28 2.70
N ALA A 49 16.61 7.05 2.40
CA ALA A 49 15.74 8.00 1.75
C ALA A 49 15.25 9.01 2.80
N SER A 50 15.46 10.29 2.56
CA SER A 50 14.90 11.34 3.40
C SER A 50 13.41 11.47 3.10
N ALA A 51 12.56 11.34 4.12
CA ALA A 51 11.12 11.64 4.03
C ALA A 51 10.84 13.12 3.68
N ALA A 52 11.85 13.98 3.79
CA ALA A 52 11.77 15.39 3.50
C ALA A 52 12.58 15.73 2.24
N ASN A 53 11.89 16.25 1.21
CA ASN A 53 12.40 17.19 0.20
C ASN A 53 12.83 16.68 -1.19
N SER A 54 12.41 15.50 -1.66
CA SER A 54 12.54 15.18 -3.09
C SER A 54 11.18 15.29 -3.79
N THR A 55 10.97 16.39 -4.52
CA THR A 55 9.85 16.62 -5.45
C THR A 55 9.96 15.70 -6.69
N GLY A 56 9.91 14.39 -6.48
CA GLY A 56 9.99 13.40 -7.55
C GLY A 56 9.84 11.98 -7.04
N THR A 57 9.36 11.10 -7.93
CA THR A 57 9.26 9.66 -7.67
C THR A 57 10.65 9.09 -7.37
N VAL A 58 10.81 8.57 -6.14
CA VAL A 58 12.07 7.96 -5.74
C VAL A 58 12.06 6.51 -6.19
N LEU A 59 12.76 6.24 -7.28
CA LEU A 59 12.92 4.89 -7.82
C LEU A 59 14.11 4.19 -7.16
N THR A 60 13.96 2.90 -6.88
CA THR A 60 15.05 2.02 -6.45
C THR A 60 14.99 0.70 -7.21
N ARG A 61 16.07 -0.10 -7.14
CA ARG A 61 16.08 -1.45 -7.69
C ARG A 61 15.19 -2.36 -6.85
N ARG A 62 14.46 -3.27 -7.50
CA ARG A 62 13.56 -4.22 -6.83
C ARG A 62 14.28 -5.03 -5.75
N SER A 63 15.47 -5.57 -6.03
CA SER A 63 16.28 -6.35 -5.07
C SER A 63 16.69 -5.54 -3.85
N VAL A 64 17.06 -4.27 -4.04
CA VAL A 64 17.43 -3.36 -2.96
C VAL A 64 16.22 -3.09 -2.05
N PHE A 65 15.06 -2.84 -2.65
CA PHE A 65 13.83 -2.66 -1.87
C PHE A 65 13.43 -3.92 -1.11
N LEU A 66 13.49 -5.09 -1.76
CA LEU A 66 13.21 -6.39 -1.14
C LEU A 66 14.13 -6.68 0.05
N GLY A 67 15.44 -6.55 -0.13
CA GLY A 67 16.42 -6.79 0.95
C GLY A 67 16.25 -5.79 2.11
N THR A 68 15.88 -4.54 1.79
CA THR A 68 15.55 -3.54 2.81
C THR A 68 14.31 -3.96 3.59
N LEU A 69 13.25 -4.39 2.92
CA LEU A 69 12.01 -4.79 3.58
C LEU A 69 12.20 -6.05 4.44
N GLN A 70 13.00 -7.02 3.99
CA GLN A 70 13.41 -8.17 4.79
C GLN A 70 14.09 -7.71 6.09
N THR A 71 15.05 -6.79 5.98
CA THR A 71 15.75 -6.21 7.14
C THR A 71 14.78 -5.48 8.07
N VAL A 72 13.87 -4.68 7.53
CA VAL A 72 12.87 -3.93 8.30
C VAL A 72 11.96 -4.90 9.06
N CYS A 73 11.44 -5.93 8.40
CA CYS A 73 10.63 -6.96 9.03
C CYS A 73 11.40 -7.61 10.20
N GLU A 74 12.66 -8.00 10.01
CA GLU A 74 13.49 -8.57 11.08
C GLU A 74 13.65 -7.60 12.27
N THR A 75 13.85 -6.31 12.02
CA THR A 75 13.98 -5.31 13.11
C THR A 75 12.69 -5.04 13.86
N LEU A 76 11.54 -5.08 13.17
CA LEU A 76 10.23 -4.89 13.79
C LEU A 76 9.88 -6.02 14.78
N HIS A 77 10.41 -7.24 14.57
CA HIS A 77 10.24 -8.35 15.53
C HIS A 77 10.89 -8.08 16.89
N VAL A 78 12.01 -7.34 16.91
CA VAL A 78 12.85 -7.18 18.11
C VAL A 78 12.22 -6.24 19.14
N ALA A 79 11.19 -5.47 18.76
CA ALA A 79 10.49 -4.56 19.68
C ALA A 79 9.61 -5.28 20.72
N MET A 80 9.36 -6.59 20.59
CA MET A 80 8.74 -7.38 21.66
C MET A 80 9.81 -8.08 22.53
N PRO A 81 9.70 -8.03 23.87
CA PRO A 81 10.61 -8.74 24.75
C PRO A 81 10.35 -10.25 24.63
N SER A 82 11.15 -10.94 23.81
CA SER A 82 11.15 -12.39 23.78
C SER A 82 11.82 -12.91 25.07
N SER A 83 11.04 -13.65 25.84
CA SER A 83 11.53 -14.38 27.02
C SER A 83 12.50 -15.46 26.57
N GLY A 84 13.81 -15.16 26.65
CA GLY A 84 14.89 -16.11 26.83
C GLY A 84 14.91 -17.33 25.90
N SER A 85 15.30 -17.12 24.64
CA SER A 85 15.80 -18.20 23.78
C SER A 85 16.83 -17.61 22.82
N ASP A 86 18.12 -17.71 23.20
CA ASP A 86 19.24 -17.36 22.35
C ASP A 86 19.25 -18.23 21.08
N GLY A 87 19.37 -17.59 19.92
CA GLY A 87 20.05 -18.19 18.77
C GLY A 87 19.20 -18.71 17.61
N GLN A 88 18.43 -17.85 16.95
CA GLN A 88 18.39 -17.82 15.48
C GLN A 88 17.74 -16.51 15.03
N VAL A 89 18.48 -15.62 14.38
CA VAL A 89 17.87 -14.57 13.55
C VAL A 89 17.17 -15.32 12.42
N GLY A 90 15.85 -15.48 12.55
CA GLY A 90 15.06 -16.30 11.64
C GLY A 90 14.95 -15.60 10.30
N SER A 91 15.70 -16.07 9.31
CA SER A 91 15.45 -15.71 7.91
C SER A 91 13.99 -16.02 7.56
N LEU A 92 13.34 -15.13 6.81
CA LEU A 92 11.99 -15.40 6.27
C LEU A 92 12.01 -16.71 5.49
N ASN A 93 10.91 -17.48 5.57
CA ASN A 93 10.80 -18.69 4.77
C ASN A 93 10.56 -18.36 3.29
N ASP A 94 10.81 -19.35 2.43
CA ASP A 94 10.67 -19.19 0.98
C ASP A 94 9.26 -18.72 0.57
N GLU A 95 8.20 -19.26 1.20
CA GLU A 95 6.81 -18.86 0.94
C GLU A 95 6.52 -17.38 1.28
N THR A 96 7.11 -16.86 2.37
CA THR A 96 6.98 -15.44 2.76
C THR A 96 7.75 -14.55 1.79
N VAL A 97 8.91 -15.01 1.32
CA VAL A 97 9.71 -14.32 0.30
C VAL A 97 8.95 -14.29 -1.02
N GLU A 98 8.38 -15.41 -1.47
CA GLU A 98 7.54 -15.48 -2.67
C GLU A 98 6.34 -14.54 -2.58
N MET A 99 5.63 -14.51 -1.46
CA MET A 99 4.54 -13.57 -1.25
C MET A 99 5.01 -12.11 -1.34
N LEU A 100 6.18 -11.80 -0.78
CA LEU A 100 6.76 -10.47 -0.88
C LEU A 100 7.11 -10.12 -2.33
N HIS A 101 7.62 -11.09 -3.11
CA HIS A 101 7.88 -10.93 -4.53
C HIS A 101 6.59 -10.69 -5.32
N SER A 102 5.51 -11.41 -5.04
CA SER A 102 4.21 -11.23 -5.70
C SER A 102 3.59 -9.88 -5.35
N LEU A 103 3.59 -9.49 -4.07
CA LEU A 103 3.09 -8.21 -3.61
C LEU A 103 3.85 -7.04 -4.25
N LEU A 104 5.18 -7.14 -4.35
CA LEU A 104 5.99 -6.07 -4.94
C LEU A 104 6.06 -6.12 -6.47
N GLY A 105 5.75 -7.27 -7.08
CA GLY A 105 5.81 -7.46 -8.53
C GLY A 105 4.91 -6.48 -9.29
N VAL A 106 3.75 -6.13 -8.72
CA VAL A 106 2.82 -5.16 -9.33
C VAL A 106 3.37 -3.72 -9.33
N PHE A 107 4.33 -3.39 -8.46
CA PHE A 107 4.94 -2.05 -8.37
C PHE A 107 6.21 -1.89 -9.20
N VAL A 108 6.63 -2.95 -9.90
CA VAL A 108 7.81 -2.93 -10.78
C VAL A 108 7.46 -2.20 -12.08
N HIS A 109 8.23 -1.18 -12.40
CA HIS A 109 8.20 -0.52 -13.70
C HIS A 109 9.07 -1.32 -14.67
N GLU A 110 8.43 -1.86 -15.70
CA GLU A 110 9.15 -2.43 -16.84
C GLU A 110 9.83 -1.29 -17.60
N PRO A 111 11.13 -1.42 -17.95
CA PRO A 111 11.76 -0.47 -18.84
C PRO A 111 10.99 -0.49 -20.17
N ALA A 112 10.51 0.66 -20.61
CA ALA A 112 9.85 0.77 -21.91
C ALA A 112 10.75 0.13 -22.96
N SER A 113 10.29 -0.97 -23.57
CA SER A 113 10.99 -1.65 -24.66
C SER A 113 10.84 -0.85 -25.95
N ASP A 114 11.14 0.44 -25.90
CA ASP A 114 11.18 1.31 -27.06
C ASP A 114 12.54 1.12 -27.73
N ASN A 115 12.70 0.01 -28.44
CA ASN A 115 13.66 -0.14 -29.53
C ASN A 115 13.25 -1.36 -30.39
N GLU A 116 12.23 -1.18 -31.23
CA GLU A 116 12.05 -1.99 -32.44
C GLU A 116 13.03 -1.57 -33.57
N ASP A 117 14.19 -0.98 -33.25
CA ASP A 117 15.25 -0.78 -34.23
C ASP A 117 16.17 -2.01 -34.21
N GLY A 118 15.78 -3.00 -35.01
CA GLY A 118 16.61 -4.16 -35.28
C GLY A 118 17.93 -3.77 -35.93
N GLN A 119 19.04 -3.83 -35.19
CA GLN A 119 20.34 -4.08 -35.81
C GLN A 119 21.43 -4.64 -34.89
N SER A 120 21.91 -5.81 -35.33
CA SER A 120 23.25 -6.41 -35.17
C SER A 120 23.72 -6.85 -33.78
N ALA A 121 23.60 -8.17 -33.57
CA ALA A 121 24.64 -9.09 -33.10
C ALA A 121 25.85 -8.50 -32.32
N SER A 122 25.85 -8.74 -31.01
CA SER A 122 27.06 -8.98 -30.22
C SER A 122 26.77 -10.11 -29.24
N GLU A 123 27.38 -11.28 -29.47
CA GLU A 123 27.18 -12.55 -28.73
C GLU A 123 27.96 -12.62 -27.39
N ASP A 124 28.29 -11.49 -26.76
CA ASP A 124 29.07 -11.47 -25.50
C ASP A 124 28.57 -10.39 -24.51
N ALA A 125 27.25 -10.19 -24.41
CA ALA A 125 26.66 -9.37 -23.35
C ALA A 125 26.17 -10.31 -22.25
N ASP A 126 26.76 -10.20 -21.06
CA ASP A 126 26.29 -10.85 -19.85
C ASP A 126 24.76 -10.72 -19.75
N ASP A 127 24.09 -11.86 -19.57
CA ASP A 127 22.65 -12.10 -19.54
C ASP A 127 22.00 -11.51 -18.26
N ASP A 128 22.39 -10.30 -17.89
CA ASP A 128 21.78 -9.54 -16.80
C ASP A 128 20.48 -8.95 -17.34
N GLU A 129 19.39 -9.72 -17.26
CA GLU A 129 18.03 -9.22 -17.50
C GLU A 129 17.84 -7.88 -16.79
N PRO A 130 17.30 -6.84 -17.45
CA PRO A 130 17.19 -5.52 -16.86
C PRO A 130 16.29 -5.58 -15.63
N GLU A 131 16.92 -5.47 -14.46
CA GLU A 131 16.21 -5.50 -13.18
C GLU A 131 15.25 -4.31 -13.11
N GLY A 132 13.96 -4.60 -12.96
CA GLY A 132 12.93 -3.57 -12.89
C GLY A 132 13.10 -2.63 -11.69
N SER A 133 12.64 -1.39 -11.87
CA SER A 133 12.68 -0.36 -10.81
C SER A 133 11.35 -0.26 -10.08
N VAL A 134 11.38 0.10 -8.80
CA VAL A 134 10.20 0.22 -7.95
C VAL A 134 10.12 1.64 -7.42
N ASP A 135 8.94 2.24 -7.50
CA ASP A 135 8.63 3.48 -6.79
C ASP A 135 8.46 3.19 -5.31
N ILE A 136 9.38 3.73 -4.49
CA ILE A 136 9.43 3.50 -3.04
C ILE A 136 8.12 3.95 -2.39
N SER A 137 7.59 5.11 -2.75
CA SER A 137 6.36 5.65 -2.15
C SER A 137 5.17 4.78 -2.51
N ALA A 138 5.02 4.40 -3.78
CA ALA A 138 3.93 3.53 -4.22
C ALA A 138 3.98 2.16 -3.53
N ALA A 139 5.17 1.55 -3.43
CA ALA A 139 5.35 0.26 -2.78
C ALA A 139 5.07 0.32 -1.27
N ILE A 140 5.52 1.37 -0.57
CA ILE A 140 5.18 1.57 0.86
C ILE A 140 3.67 1.72 1.00
N CYS A 141 3.02 2.55 0.18
CA CYS A 141 1.56 2.73 0.20
C CYS A 141 0.83 1.40 0.01
N GLY A 142 1.27 0.56 -0.92
CA GLY A 142 0.73 -0.79 -1.10
C GLY A 142 0.88 -1.67 0.15
N LEU A 143 2.05 -1.65 0.79
CA LEU A 143 2.30 -2.42 2.02
C LEU A 143 1.48 -1.95 3.23
N LEU A 144 0.91 -0.74 3.21
CA LEU A 144 0.08 -0.27 4.32
C LEU A 144 -1.17 -1.13 4.50
N VAL A 145 -1.67 -1.81 3.46
CA VAL A 145 -2.87 -2.66 3.57
C VAL A 145 -2.67 -3.81 4.57
N VAL A 146 -1.43 -4.28 4.76
CA VAL A 146 -1.06 -5.33 5.71
C VAL A 146 -0.61 -4.81 7.08
N CYS A 147 -0.72 -3.51 7.33
CA CYS A 147 -0.40 -2.86 8.61
C CYS A 147 -1.64 -2.67 9.50
N LYS A 148 -1.45 -2.45 10.81
CA LYS A 148 -2.57 -1.99 11.66
C LYS A 148 -2.90 -0.52 11.38
N GLY A 149 -4.14 -0.15 11.65
CA GLY A 149 -4.65 1.22 11.51
C GLY A 149 -5.92 1.25 10.67
N SER A 150 -6.64 2.36 10.80
CA SER A 150 -7.82 2.70 10.02
C SER A 150 -7.47 3.08 8.58
N MET A 151 -8.45 3.03 7.67
CA MET A 151 -8.30 3.53 6.31
C MET A 151 -7.86 5.00 6.31
N PHE A 152 -8.43 5.81 7.20
CA PHE A 152 -8.09 7.22 7.36
C PHE A 152 -6.59 7.39 7.69
N GLU A 153 -6.07 6.73 8.72
CA GLU A 153 -4.64 6.82 9.10
C GLU A 153 -3.70 6.38 7.96
N LYS A 154 -4.08 5.35 7.22
CA LYS A 154 -3.31 4.87 6.06
C LYS A 154 -3.29 5.90 4.95
N LEU A 155 -4.43 6.53 4.64
CA LEU A 155 -4.51 7.61 3.66
C LEU A 155 -3.70 8.84 4.08
N GLN A 156 -3.68 9.20 5.37
CA GLN A 156 -2.82 10.28 5.88
C GLN A 156 -1.33 9.95 5.66
N CYS A 157 -0.94 8.70 5.95
CA CYS A 157 0.42 8.24 5.70
C CYS A 157 0.77 8.28 4.21
N CYS A 158 -0.13 7.83 3.33
CA CYS A 158 0.06 7.92 1.86
C CYS A 158 0.17 9.37 1.39
N ALA A 159 -0.68 10.27 1.88
CA ALA A 159 -0.63 11.67 1.52
C ALA A 159 0.71 12.32 1.90
N SER A 160 1.22 12.00 3.09
CA SER A 160 2.55 12.46 3.50
C SER A 160 3.72 11.84 2.71
N LEU A 161 3.52 10.70 2.04
CA LEU A 161 4.50 10.08 1.14
C LEU A 161 4.46 10.62 -0.29
N MET A 162 3.28 11.05 -0.73
CA MET A 162 2.99 11.43 -2.13
C MET A 162 2.78 12.93 -2.32
N ASN A 163 2.86 13.74 -1.26
CA ASN A 163 2.71 15.18 -1.38
C ASN A 163 3.82 15.78 -2.24
N ASP A 164 3.45 16.11 -3.48
CA ASP A 164 4.16 17.08 -4.31
C ASP A 164 3.96 18.46 -3.68
N ASP A 165 4.93 18.93 -2.89
CA ASP A 165 5.02 20.28 -2.36
C ASP A 165 5.30 21.33 -3.47
N ASP A 166 4.52 21.32 -4.55
CA ASP A 166 4.64 22.30 -5.63
C ASP A 166 3.96 23.65 -5.31
N ASP A 167 3.08 23.70 -4.30
CA ASP A 167 2.26 24.90 -4.05
C ASP A 167 2.74 25.79 -2.88
N ASP A 168 3.73 25.40 -2.07
CA ASP A 168 4.07 26.14 -0.84
C ASP A 168 5.23 27.14 -0.99
N LYS A 169 5.26 27.86 -2.12
CA LYS A 169 6.10 29.07 -2.26
C LYS A 169 5.36 30.39 -2.08
N ASN A 170 4.06 30.38 -1.73
CA ASN A 170 3.28 31.62 -1.62
C ASN A 170 2.27 31.73 -0.45
N ALA A 171 2.25 30.83 0.53
CA ALA A 171 1.45 31.04 1.73
C ALA A 171 2.26 31.78 2.81
N GLY A 172 1.91 33.06 2.99
CA GLY A 172 2.58 33.97 3.93
C GLY A 172 2.60 33.47 5.38
N GLU A 173 3.66 33.88 6.06
CA GLU A 173 3.80 33.78 7.52
C GLU A 173 2.59 34.44 8.21
N GLY A 174 1.77 33.64 8.89
CA GLY A 174 0.67 34.12 9.73
C GLY A 174 0.04 32.96 10.52
N GLU A 175 0.28 32.97 11.85
CA GLU A 175 -0.61 32.59 12.97
C GLU A 175 -1.74 31.58 12.63
N ASP A 176 -1.83 30.35 13.17
CA ASP A 176 -1.85 29.94 14.58
C ASP A 176 -1.59 28.42 14.69
N LYS A 177 -0.69 28.01 15.58
CA LYS A 177 -0.29 26.60 15.80
C LYS A 177 -1.22 25.85 16.78
N ASN A 178 -2.54 25.90 16.62
CA ASN A 178 -3.42 25.22 17.59
C ASN A 178 -4.69 24.54 17.04
N GLU A 179 -4.73 24.14 15.76
CA GLU A 179 -5.84 23.33 15.21
C GLU A 179 -5.42 22.34 14.10
N LYS A 180 -4.15 21.91 14.10
CA LYS A 180 -3.53 21.13 13.00
C LYS A 180 -3.92 19.62 12.95
N ALA A 181 -5.09 19.24 13.46
CA ALA A 181 -5.55 17.85 13.50
C ALA A 181 -6.94 17.63 12.88
N ALA A 182 -7.65 18.68 12.46
CA ALA A 182 -9.08 18.54 12.17
C ALA A 182 -9.43 18.29 10.69
N CYS A 183 -8.59 18.68 9.74
CA CYS A 183 -8.94 18.58 8.32
C CYS A 183 -7.68 18.55 7.45
N GLU A 184 -7.04 17.38 7.34
CA GLU A 184 -5.94 17.21 6.38
C GLU A 184 -6.53 17.21 4.97
N THR A 185 -6.34 18.33 4.27
CA THR A 185 -6.75 18.51 2.89
C THR A 185 -5.66 17.98 1.97
N VAL A 186 -6.03 17.12 1.02
CA VAL A 186 -5.12 16.49 0.07
C VAL A 186 -5.68 16.64 -1.34
N LYS A 187 -4.81 16.60 -2.36
CA LYS A 187 -5.27 16.62 -3.75
C LYS A 187 -6.00 15.32 -4.08
N VAL A 188 -7.04 15.38 -4.92
CA VAL A 188 -7.78 14.20 -5.39
C VAL A 188 -6.85 13.18 -6.05
N LYS A 189 -5.84 13.63 -6.80
CA LYS A 189 -4.81 12.74 -7.39
C LYS A 189 -4.09 11.88 -6.34
N THR A 190 -3.85 12.44 -5.14
CA THR A 190 -3.18 11.74 -4.05
C THR A 190 -4.06 10.63 -3.47
N ILE A 191 -5.37 10.88 -3.32
CA ILE A 191 -6.32 9.83 -2.95
C ILE A 191 -6.36 8.77 -4.03
N LYS A 192 -6.45 9.15 -5.31
CA LYS A 192 -6.42 8.20 -6.44
C LYS A 192 -5.21 7.28 -6.34
N SER A 193 -4.01 7.85 -6.31
CA SER A 193 -2.75 7.09 -6.24
C SER A 193 -2.68 6.17 -5.01
N SER A 194 -3.19 6.62 -3.86
CA SER A 194 -3.26 5.80 -2.65
C SER A 194 -4.17 4.58 -2.85
N LEU A 195 -5.37 4.78 -3.39
CA LEU A 195 -6.34 3.73 -3.66
C LEU A 195 -5.83 2.73 -4.71
N THR A 196 -5.20 3.24 -5.77
CA THR A 196 -4.54 2.42 -6.79
C THR A 196 -3.49 1.52 -6.14
N CYS A 197 -2.64 2.06 -5.26
CA CYS A 197 -1.62 1.26 -4.56
C CYS A 197 -2.25 0.18 -3.66
N PHE A 198 -3.36 0.46 -2.98
CA PHE A 198 -4.05 -0.54 -2.16
C PHE A 198 -4.61 -1.68 -3.02
N LEU A 199 -5.30 -1.37 -4.12
CA LEU A 199 -5.82 -2.38 -5.05
C LEU A 199 -4.71 -3.21 -5.69
N MET A 200 -3.62 -2.55 -6.12
CA MET A 200 -2.44 -3.24 -6.63
C MET A 200 -1.91 -4.24 -5.61
N ALA A 201 -1.75 -3.85 -4.35
CA ALA A 201 -1.30 -4.76 -3.30
C ALA A 201 -2.26 -5.94 -3.10
N PHE A 202 -3.59 -5.71 -3.13
CA PHE A 202 -4.55 -6.80 -3.04
C PHE A 202 -4.43 -7.79 -4.22
N TYR A 203 -4.28 -7.30 -5.45
CA TYR A 203 -4.06 -8.16 -6.62
C TYR A 203 -2.71 -8.89 -6.57
N GLY A 204 -1.67 -8.24 -6.03
CA GLY A 204 -0.37 -8.85 -5.80
C GLY A 204 -0.44 -9.97 -4.77
N ILE A 205 -1.24 -9.81 -3.72
CA ILE A 205 -1.48 -10.86 -2.71
C ILE A 205 -2.29 -12.01 -3.29
N SER A 206 -3.36 -11.73 -4.06
CA SER A 206 -4.19 -12.78 -4.66
C SER A 206 -3.50 -13.52 -5.80
N SER A 207 -2.39 -13.00 -6.33
CA SER A 207 -1.67 -13.55 -7.50
C SER A 207 -2.59 -13.87 -8.68
N SER A 208 -3.74 -13.20 -8.77
CA SER A 208 -4.83 -13.54 -9.67
C SER A 208 -4.69 -12.90 -11.05
N LEU A 209 -3.81 -11.90 -11.16
CA LEU A 209 -3.61 -11.08 -12.36
C LEU A 209 -2.12 -10.90 -12.63
N SER A 210 -1.75 -10.71 -13.90
CA SER A 210 -0.42 -10.21 -14.23
C SER A 210 -0.22 -8.79 -13.68
N ALA A 211 1.03 -8.37 -13.47
CA ALA A 211 1.36 -7.05 -12.94
C ALA A 211 0.75 -5.90 -13.78
N GLU A 212 0.72 -6.05 -15.10
CA GLU A 212 0.11 -5.06 -16.01
C GLU A 212 -1.41 -4.96 -15.81
N ILE A 213 -2.11 -6.10 -15.80
CA ILE A 213 -3.56 -6.13 -15.63
C ILE A 213 -3.93 -5.66 -14.23
N ALA A 214 -3.14 -6.00 -13.20
CA ALA A 214 -3.33 -5.53 -11.84
C ALA A 214 -3.22 -3.99 -11.75
N ARG A 215 -2.20 -3.39 -12.37
CA ARG A 215 -2.03 -1.92 -12.42
C ARG A 215 -3.21 -1.25 -13.11
N TYR A 216 -3.58 -1.73 -14.29
CA TYR A 216 -4.70 -1.17 -15.05
C TYR A 216 -6.04 -1.30 -14.30
N SER A 217 -6.31 -2.48 -13.74
CA SER A 217 -7.54 -2.74 -12.98
C SER A 217 -7.61 -1.91 -11.71
N ALA A 218 -6.49 -1.75 -11.01
CA ALA A 218 -6.41 -0.91 -9.82
C ALA A 218 -6.68 0.57 -10.12
N ASP A 219 -6.18 1.07 -11.25
CA ASP A 219 -6.45 2.44 -11.69
C ASP A 219 -7.94 2.69 -11.96
N LEU A 220 -8.59 1.76 -12.68
CA LEU A 220 -10.03 1.82 -12.94
C LEU A 220 -10.85 1.76 -11.63
N GLY A 221 -10.47 0.88 -10.71
CA GLY A 221 -11.16 0.76 -9.42
C GLY A 221 -11.02 2.02 -8.55
N ALA A 222 -9.85 2.65 -8.57
CA ALA A 222 -9.63 3.94 -7.89
C ALA A 222 -10.45 5.07 -8.53
N ASP A 223 -10.50 5.11 -9.87
CA ASP A 223 -11.33 6.08 -10.60
C ASP A 223 -12.82 5.93 -10.29
N ALA A 224 -13.33 4.70 -10.23
CA ALA A 224 -14.73 4.44 -9.90
C ALA A 224 -15.11 4.91 -8.49
N VAL A 225 -14.19 4.79 -7.51
CA VAL A 225 -14.37 5.33 -6.16
C VAL A 225 -14.46 6.84 -6.20
N LEU A 226 -13.51 7.51 -6.85
CA LEU A 226 -13.47 8.97 -6.91
C LEU A 226 -14.64 9.57 -7.67
N GLN A 227 -15.08 8.92 -8.75
CA GLN A 227 -16.29 9.31 -9.45
C GLN A 227 -17.51 9.26 -8.53
N SER A 228 -17.65 8.17 -7.76
CA SER A 228 -18.79 8.03 -6.83
C SER A 228 -18.72 9.04 -5.67
N TYR A 229 -17.51 9.38 -5.23
CA TYR A 229 -17.29 10.44 -4.24
C TYR A 229 -17.68 11.81 -4.80
N ALA A 230 -17.24 12.13 -6.02
CA ALA A 230 -17.57 13.39 -6.70
C ALA A 230 -19.08 13.57 -6.91
N GLU A 231 -19.77 12.50 -7.33
CA GLU A 231 -21.23 12.51 -7.55
C GLU A 231 -22.02 12.75 -6.26
N SER A 232 -21.46 12.39 -5.10
CA SER A 232 -22.09 12.60 -3.79
C SER A 232 -21.86 13.99 -3.21
N SER A 233 -20.82 14.70 -3.68
CA SER A 233 -20.50 16.04 -3.21
C SER A 233 -21.53 17.04 -3.73
N THR A 234 -22.11 17.82 -2.83
CA THR A 234 -23.08 18.88 -3.20
C THR A 234 -22.46 19.96 -4.07
N ASP A 235 -21.15 20.13 -3.98
CA ASP A 235 -20.34 20.99 -4.85
C ASP A 235 -19.91 20.19 -6.07
N ALA A 236 -20.88 19.80 -6.91
CA ALA A 236 -20.72 19.06 -8.16
C ALA A 236 -19.96 19.85 -9.25
N ALA A 237 -19.05 20.75 -8.87
CA ALA A 237 -17.98 21.20 -9.74
C ALA A 237 -17.02 20.02 -9.92
N ASP A 238 -16.64 19.73 -11.17
CA ASP A 238 -15.67 18.68 -11.54
C ASP A 238 -14.51 18.65 -10.53
N LEU A 239 -14.46 17.61 -9.69
CA LEU A 239 -13.31 17.34 -8.85
C LEU A 239 -12.15 16.98 -9.78
N ASN A 240 -11.37 17.99 -10.16
CA ASN A 240 -10.17 17.77 -10.96
C ASN A 240 -9.07 17.13 -10.08
N SER A 241 -8.02 16.60 -10.72
CA SER A 241 -6.88 15.95 -10.05
C SER A 241 -6.21 16.82 -8.97
N ASP A 242 -6.25 18.13 -9.13
CA ASP A 242 -5.61 19.11 -8.24
C ASP A 242 -6.56 19.69 -7.19
N THR A 243 -7.82 19.25 -7.15
CA THR A 243 -8.80 19.74 -6.19
C THR A 243 -8.41 19.24 -4.80
N ALA A 244 -8.29 20.16 -3.85
CA ALA A 244 -8.03 19.81 -2.46
C ALA A 244 -9.33 19.36 -1.78
N VAL A 245 -9.32 18.15 -1.23
CA VAL A 245 -10.44 17.54 -0.52
C VAL A 245 -10.01 17.10 0.87
N SER A 246 -10.94 17.14 1.82
CA SER A 246 -10.67 16.65 3.17
C SER A 246 -10.63 15.13 3.20
N LEU A 247 -9.53 14.53 3.69
CA LEU A 247 -9.47 13.09 3.94
C LEU A 247 -10.58 12.63 4.89
N ARG A 248 -10.98 13.48 5.83
CA ARG A 248 -12.07 13.16 6.76
C ARG A 248 -13.40 13.10 6.03
N ALA A 249 -13.70 14.07 5.17
CA ALA A 249 -14.92 14.07 4.37
C ALA A 249 -14.98 12.84 3.44
N PHE A 250 -13.84 12.42 2.87
CA PHE A 250 -13.77 11.18 2.10
C PHE A 250 -14.07 9.94 2.97
N SER A 251 -13.46 9.85 4.16
CA SER A 251 -13.71 8.75 5.10
C SER A 251 -15.17 8.69 5.56
N ASP A 252 -15.76 9.83 5.89
CA ASP A 252 -17.16 9.93 6.33
C ASP A 252 -18.10 9.52 5.19
N TRP A 253 -17.85 10.01 3.96
CA TRP A 253 -18.60 9.59 2.78
C TRP A 253 -18.57 8.08 2.57
N PHE A 254 -17.39 7.47 2.70
CA PHE A 254 -17.24 6.04 2.52
C PHE A 254 -18.10 5.26 3.51
N SER A 255 -18.04 5.61 4.80
CA SER A 255 -18.83 4.96 5.85
C SER A 255 -20.35 5.17 5.67
N GLU A 256 -20.78 6.33 5.19
CA GLU A 256 -22.21 6.65 5.07
C GLU A 256 -22.86 6.13 3.78
N SER A 257 -22.13 6.19 2.66
CA SER A 257 -22.72 5.95 1.33
C SER A 257 -21.82 5.24 0.32
N GLY A 258 -20.50 5.29 0.49
CA GLY A 258 -19.55 4.63 -0.42
C GLY A 258 -19.46 3.11 -0.23
N TYR A 259 -19.59 2.62 1.00
CA TYR A 259 -19.38 1.21 1.37
C TYR A 259 -20.15 0.20 0.50
N PRO A 260 -21.47 0.37 0.24
CA PRO A 260 -22.22 -0.62 -0.56
C PRO A 260 -21.69 -0.82 -1.98
N SER A 261 -21.05 0.20 -2.57
CA SER A 261 -20.54 0.15 -3.95
C SER A 261 -19.04 -0.13 -4.03
N HIS A 262 -18.29 0.14 -2.95
CA HIS A 262 -16.82 0.09 -2.92
C HIS A 262 -16.30 -0.71 -1.71
N SER A 263 -16.96 -1.82 -1.39
CA SER A 263 -16.69 -2.64 -0.19
C SER A 263 -15.27 -3.18 -0.09
N TRP A 264 -14.53 -3.25 -1.21
CA TRP A 264 -13.11 -3.62 -1.22
C TRP A 264 -12.25 -2.68 -0.36
N LEU A 265 -12.65 -1.41 -0.20
CA LEU A 265 -11.93 -0.43 0.63
C LEU A 265 -11.86 -0.84 2.10
N GLU A 266 -12.83 -1.61 2.61
CA GLU A 266 -12.76 -2.14 3.97
C GLU A 266 -11.56 -3.07 4.18
N LEU A 267 -11.08 -3.73 3.11
CA LEU A 267 -9.88 -4.57 3.18
C LEU A 267 -8.61 -3.73 3.43
N ALA A 268 -8.68 -2.40 3.32
CA ALA A 268 -7.61 -1.55 3.81
C ALA A 268 -7.47 -1.65 5.34
N GLU A 269 -8.48 -2.14 6.07
CA GLU A 269 -8.42 -2.37 7.51
C GLU A 269 -8.35 -3.87 7.84
N LEU A 270 -7.27 -4.31 8.49
CA LEU A 270 -7.03 -5.72 8.82
C LEU A 270 -8.16 -6.38 9.62
N ASN A 271 -8.91 -5.60 10.41
CA ASN A 271 -10.03 -6.12 11.21
C ASN A 271 -11.20 -6.59 10.35
N HIS A 272 -11.30 -6.12 9.11
CA HIS A 272 -12.34 -6.49 8.16
C HIS A 272 -11.90 -7.63 7.23
N TRP A 273 -10.66 -8.10 7.38
CA TRP A 273 -10.21 -9.28 6.67
C TRP A 273 -10.95 -10.53 7.16
N PRO A 274 -11.07 -11.54 6.28
CA PRO A 274 -11.71 -12.80 6.62
C PRO A 274 -11.10 -13.41 7.89
N ALA A 275 -11.94 -13.97 8.77
CA ALA A 275 -11.49 -14.57 10.04
C ALA A 275 -10.38 -15.63 9.87
N ALA A 276 -10.28 -16.26 8.68
CA ALA A 276 -9.20 -17.19 8.35
C ALA A 276 -7.80 -16.53 8.36
N VAL A 277 -7.72 -15.27 7.94
CA VAL A 277 -6.50 -14.44 7.91
C VAL A 277 -6.16 -13.87 9.29
N ASN A 278 -7.15 -13.77 10.20
CA ASN A 278 -6.97 -13.11 11.50
C ASN A 278 -5.79 -13.73 12.29
N VAL A 279 -4.69 -12.97 12.35
CA VAL A 279 -3.38 -13.43 12.85
C VAL A 279 -3.37 -13.47 14.38
N CYS A 280 -4.18 -12.62 15.01
CA CYS A 280 -4.20 -12.40 16.46
C CYS A 280 -4.79 -13.56 17.28
N GLY A 281 -5.37 -14.59 16.67
CA GLY A 281 -5.85 -15.75 17.45
C GLY A 281 -6.85 -15.38 18.55
N SER A 282 -7.57 -14.26 18.42
CA SER A 282 -8.79 -14.02 19.18
C SER A 282 -9.82 -15.03 18.68
N ASN A 283 -9.70 -16.25 19.18
CA ASN A 283 -10.81 -17.17 19.25
C ASN A 283 -11.94 -16.36 19.85
N GLY A 284 -13.02 -16.16 19.10
CA GLY A 284 -14.27 -15.59 19.61
C GLY A 284 -14.92 -16.52 20.62
N LEU A 285 -14.21 -16.85 21.70
CA LEU A 285 -14.76 -17.36 22.93
C LEU A 285 -15.16 -16.12 23.73
N PRO A 286 -16.44 -15.90 24.02
CA PRO A 286 -16.82 -14.90 25.01
C PRO A 286 -16.21 -15.32 26.35
N ASP A 287 -15.40 -14.43 26.93
CA ASP A 287 -14.82 -14.52 28.28
C ASP A 287 -15.88 -14.35 29.38
N ASP A 288 -17.05 -14.97 29.22
CA ASP A 288 -18.12 -14.97 30.21
C ASP A 288 -18.69 -16.38 30.34
N LEU A 289 -18.13 -17.14 31.30
CA LEU A 289 -18.84 -18.11 32.16
C LEU A 289 -17.83 -18.72 33.14
N ASN A 290 -17.59 -18.02 34.25
CA ASN A 290 -17.16 -18.62 35.51
C ASN A 290 -17.84 -17.92 36.68
#